data_AF-A0A327WPF6-F1
#
_entry.id   AF-A0A327WPF6-F1
#
_cell.length_a   1.000
_cell.length_b   1.000
_cell.length_c   1.000
_cell.angle_alpha   90.00
_cell.angle_beta   90.00
_cell.angle_gamma   90.00
#
_symmetry.space_group_name_H-M   'P 1'
#
loop_
_entity.id
_entity.type
_entity.pdbx_description
1 polymer ?
#
loop_
_entity_poly.entity_id
_entity_poly.type
_entity_poly.pdbx_seq_one_letter_code
_entity_poly.pdbx_strand_id
1 'polypeptide(L)'
;MDVSSKYFALLRNPGPDTLRHVWRFWLDIRRVGKVRELFSFILWEITHRLYLYQFTNRYIRFTQHPGLLIDHPHTTSDQMLTSSFLRENGLCFRPIAIDWKFCLQTTDGLRWGSRFSEPNALYCSDEQSQSATLVHEFEHPITSLFISRQNALFVCSNGIVYKSDHQRVAFKPVLPFSSSISYFLFNNGMTELPDGTLLIGEYGSIWQGQTWQNLAFLYFSTDGGDRWEMSDFLIRQGVNKHIHLVKYSSVLKAILLTDGDNKKQLWINRALADLTQKTASPKTGWRLLTRYHHQTGGYTAMAETGEGVLFGSDYLGGTNFIVQTHDGKRLEKRVLPDPYRRSPVMNMVCRQSPSGTEIWAASYSCLSEKARSLIMCTQDGGKTWNRVLEFDGTKQQVRLVNAPADGSGELLISVTDFGSNPNGQRHRVYRLEPSLNH
;
A
#
# COMPACT_ATOMS: atom_id res chain seq x y z
N MET A 1 10.20 14.55 -12.28
CA MET A 1 10.29 15.36 -11.04
C MET A 1 8.88 15.82 -10.71
N ASP A 2 8.39 15.57 -9.49
CA ASP A 2 7.07 16.06 -9.06
C ASP A 2 7.04 17.60 -9.10
N VAL A 3 5.92 18.16 -9.59
CA VAL A 3 5.69 19.60 -9.68
C VAL A 3 5.85 20.23 -8.30
N SER A 4 5.37 19.56 -7.25
CA SER A 4 5.49 20.05 -5.88
C SER A 4 6.96 20.24 -5.47
N SER A 5 7.81 19.24 -5.71
CA SER A 5 9.24 19.26 -5.34
C SER A 5 10.04 20.32 -6.10
N LYS A 6 9.74 20.53 -7.39
CA LYS A 6 10.40 21.55 -8.24
C LYS A 6 10.24 22.96 -7.67
N TYR A 7 9.03 23.30 -7.23
CA TYR A 7 8.72 24.65 -6.74
C TYR A 7 8.92 24.82 -5.23
N PHE A 8 8.91 23.73 -4.44
CA PHE A 8 9.09 23.80 -3.00
C PHE A 8 10.41 24.50 -2.62
N ALA A 9 11.52 24.13 -3.26
CA ALA A 9 12.81 24.77 -3.03
C ALA A 9 12.82 26.27 -3.41
N LEU A 10 12.15 26.61 -4.52
CA LEU A 10 12.09 27.97 -5.06
C LEU A 10 11.20 28.91 -4.23
N LEU A 11 10.13 28.37 -3.62
CA LEU A 11 9.18 29.14 -2.82
C LEU A 11 9.54 29.20 -1.33
N ARG A 12 10.50 28.38 -0.87
CA ARG A 12 10.94 28.35 0.53
C ARG A 12 11.64 29.64 0.96
N ASN A 13 12.37 30.28 0.05
CA ASN A 13 13.08 31.54 0.27
C ASN A 13 12.55 32.59 -0.73
N PRO A 14 11.53 33.38 -0.36
CA PRO A 14 10.90 34.31 -1.29
C PRO A 14 11.89 35.40 -1.73
N GLY A 15 12.11 35.51 -3.04
CA GLY A 15 12.90 36.56 -3.69
C GLY A 15 12.07 37.38 -4.69
N PRO A 16 12.69 38.27 -5.48
CA PRO A 16 11.99 39.11 -6.46
C PRO A 16 11.22 38.31 -7.52
N ASP A 17 11.67 37.09 -7.83
CA ASP A 17 11.02 36.20 -8.80
C ASP A 17 9.84 35.37 -8.22
N THR A 18 9.46 35.56 -6.96
CA THR A 18 8.44 34.73 -6.30
C THR A 18 7.11 34.69 -7.07
N LEU A 19 6.62 35.84 -7.54
CA LEU A 19 5.37 35.91 -8.33
C LEU A 19 5.48 35.11 -9.63
N ARG A 20 6.65 35.17 -10.29
CA ARG A 20 6.93 34.39 -11.50
C ARG A 20 6.95 32.90 -11.21
N HIS A 21 7.53 32.48 -10.08
CA HIS A 21 7.53 31.09 -9.64
C HIS A 21 6.13 30.59 -9.28
N VAL A 22 5.32 31.38 -8.57
CA VAL A 22 3.92 31.05 -8.25
C VAL A 22 3.08 30.92 -9.52
N TRP A 23 3.23 31.83 -10.48
CA TRP A 23 2.53 31.74 -11.76
C TRP A 23 2.91 30.49 -12.55
N ARG A 24 4.22 30.19 -12.64
CA ARG A 24 4.71 28.96 -13.29
C ARG A 24 4.24 27.70 -12.58
N PHE A 25 4.22 27.69 -11.25
CA PHE A 25 3.66 26.61 -10.46
C PHE A 25 2.19 26.39 -10.79
N TRP A 26 1.39 27.46 -10.83
CA TRP A 26 -0.03 27.38 -11.19
C TRP A 26 -0.24 26.81 -12.59
N LEU A 27 0.52 27.28 -13.57
CA LEU A 27 0.47 26.76 -14.94
C LEU A 27 0.85 25.28 -15.01
N ASP A 28 1.93 24.86 -14.31
CA ASP A 28 2.35 23.46 -14.27
C ASP A 28 1.27 22.59 -13.59
N ILE A 29 0.69 23.01 -12.46
CA ILE A 29 -0.41 22.30 -11.78
C ILE A 29 -1.64 22.15 -12.67
N ARG A 30 -2.00 23.21 -13.42
CA ARG A 30 -3.10 23.16 -14.38
C ARG A 30 -2.80 22.17 -15.51
N ARG A 31 -1.58 22.21 -16.05
CA ARG A 31 -1.13 21.34 -17.14
C ARG A 31 -1.14 19.86 -16.74
N VAL A 32 -0.72 19.54 -15.51
CA VAL A 32 -0.74 18.15 -15.01
C VAL A 32 -2.11 17.71 -14.46
N GLY A 33 -3.12 18.58 -14.51
CA GLY A 33 -4.48 18.26 -14.06
C GLY A 33 -4.66 18.15 -12.54
N LYS A 34 -3.76 18.75 -11.74
CA LYS A 34 -3.69 18.59 -10.28
C LYS A 34 -4.37 19.72 -9.49
N VAL A 35 -5.11 20.62 -10.16
CA VAL A 35 -5.78 21.77 -9.54
C VAL A 35 -6.74 21.35 -8.41
N ARG A 36 -7.52 20.28 -8.62
CA ARG A 36 -8.48 19.79 -7.62
C ARG A 36 -7.80 19.25 -6.35
N GLU A 37 -6.67 18.57 -6.53
CA GLU A 37 -5.86 18.08 -5.42
C GLU A 37 -5.24 19.25 -4.65
N LEU A 38 -4.66 20.24 -5.35
CA LEU A 38 -4.11 21.43 -4.73
C LEU A 38 -5.12 22.17 -3.84
N PHE A 39 -6.34 22.41 -4.33
CA PHE A 39 -7.39 23.03 -3.50
C PHE A 39 -7.77 22.18 -2.29
N SER A 40 -7.80 20.86 -2.43
CA SER A 40 -8.07 19.96 -1.31
C SER A 40 -6.95 20.03 -0.26
N PHE A 41 -5.69 20.09 -0.69
CA PHE A 41 -4.55 20.25 0.21
C PHE A 41 -4.58 21.57 0.95
N ILE A 42 -4.90 22.68 0.26
CA ILE A 42 -5.06 24.00 0.89
C ILE A 42 -6.17 23.95 1.94
N LEU A 43 -7.35 23.41 1.59
CA LEU A 43 -8.48 23.29 2.50
C LEU A 43 -8.12 22.48 3.75
N TRP A 44 -7.47 21.32 3.57
CA TRP A 44 -7.06 20.48 4.69
C TRP A 44 -5.97 21.12 5.55
N GLU A 45 -5.04 21.86 4.95
CA GLU A 45 -4.02 22.58 5.70
C GLU A 45 -4.61 23.73 6.52
N ILE A 46 -5.54 24.50 5.96
CA ILE A 46 -6.27 25.53 6.69
C ILE A 46 -7.06 24.90 7.85
N THR A 47 -7.79 23.81 7.58
CA THR A 47 -8.56 23.08 8.60
C THR A 47 -7.67 22.58 9.74
N HIS A 48 -6.46 22.12 9.41
CA HIS A 48 -5.44 21.69 10.37
C HIS A 48 -4.94 22.85 11.22
N ARG A 49 -4.48 23.94 10.59
CA ARG A 49 -3.90 25.11 11.26
C ARG A 49 -4.91 25.89 12.10
N LEU A 50 -6.18 25.85 11.73
CA LEU A 50 -7.28 26.42 12.52
C LEU A 50 -7.80 25.46 13.60
N TYR A 51 -7.11 24.33 13.85
CA TYR A 51 -7.45 23.33 14.88
C TYR A 51 -8.87 22.73 14.77
N LEU A 52 -9.54 22.85 13.61
CA LEU A 52 -10.91 22.35 13.42
C LEU A 52 -10.98 20.82 13.52
N TYR A 53 -9.93 20.12 13.13
CA TYR A 53 -9.83 18.67 13.34
C TYR A 53 -9.72 18.29 14.82
N GLN A 54 -9.09 19.13 15.66
CA GLN A 54 -9.00 18.88 17.10
C GLN A 54 -10.35 19.13 17.76
N PHE A 55 -11.00 20.24 17.42
CA PHE A 55 -12.34 20.59 17.93
C PHE A 55 -13.38 19.50 17.63
N THR A 56 -13.29 18.88 16.45
CA THR A 56 -14.19 17.80 16.05
C THR A 56 -13.68 16.39 16.44
N ASN A 57 -12.58 16.31 17.19
CA ASN A 57 -11.93 15.06 17.62
C ASN A 57 -11.71 14.09 16.44
N ARG A 58 -11.29 14.62 15.29
CA ARG A 58 -11.12 13.88 14.02
C ARG A 58 -9.72 13.30 13.83
N TYR A 59 -8.83 13.35 14.82
CA TYR A 59 -7.56 12.64 14.75
C TYR A 59 -7.74 11.16 15.09
N ILE A 60 -6.85 10.31 14.57
CA ILE A 60 -6.68 8.98 15.15
C ILE A 60 -6.23 9.12 16.60
N ARG A 61 -6.66 8.19 17.45
CA ARG A 61 -6.30 8.18 18.87
C ARG A 61 -5.14 7.20 19.06
N PHE A 62 -3.97 7.72 19.42
CA PHE A 62 -2.88 6.87 19.84
C PHE A 62 -3.03 6.48 21.31
N THR A 63 -2.62 5.26 21.64
CA THR A 63 -2.41 4.84 23.02
C THR A 63 -1.19 5.55 23.62
N GLN A 64 -1.01 5.38 24.93
CA GLN A 64 0.10 6.00 25.65
C GLN A 64 1.45 5.32 25.37
N HIS A 65 1.47 4.17 24.68
CA HIS A 65 2.70 3.47 24.33
C HIS A 65 3.54 4.33 23.36
N PRO A 66 4.78 4.72 23.73
CA PRO A 66 5.71 5.32 22.79
C PRO A 66 6.18 4.28 21.77
N GLY A 67 6.32 4.70 20.51
CA GLY A 67 6.93 3.87 19.48
C GLY A 67 8.44 3.70 19.70
N LEU A 68 8.99 2.60 19.21
CA LEU A 68 10.45 2.42 19.16
C LEU A 68 11.01 3.31 18.04
N LEU A 69 11.90 4.23 18.41
CA LEU A 69 12.58 5.10 17.47
C LEU A 69 13.71 4.34 16.76
N ILE A 70 13.68 4.31 15.43
CA ILE A 70 14.77 3.80 14.61
C ILE A 70 15.58 5.01 14.13
N ASP A 71 16.74 5.24 14.75
CA ASP A 71 17.64 6.34 14.40
C ASP A 71 19.08 5.80 14.21
N HIS A 72 19.60 5.87 12.97
CA HIS A 72 21.02 5.65 12.59
C HIS A 72 21.61 4.22 12.78
N PRO A 73 22.79 3.88 12.16
CA PRO A 73 23.09 2.54 11.63
C PRO A 73 23.59 1.53 12.68
N HIS A 74 23.18 1.69 13.94
CA HIS A 74 23.50 0.77 15.04
C HIS A 74 22.49 -0.36 15.21
N THR A 75 21.61 -0.58 14.22
CA THR A 75 21.08 -1.91 13.90
C THR A 75 22.24 -2.80 13.42
N THR A 76 23.16 -3.12 14.33
CA THR A 76 23.96 -4.34 14.24
C THR A 76 22.98 -5.48 14.02
N SER A 77 23.26 -6.31 13.01
CA SER A 77 22.25 -7.07 12.27
C SER A 77 21.35 -7.95 13.14
N ASP A 78 21.74 -8.29 14.37
CA ASP A 78 21.08 -9.32 15.16
C ASP A 78 20.23 -8.79 16.32
N GLN A 79 20.06 -7.47 16.44
CA GLN A 79 19.25 -6.90 17.52
C GLN A 79 17.75 -7.12 17.30
N MET A 80 17.10 -7.61 18.35
CA MET A 80 15.65 -7.70 18.44
C MET A 80 15.03 -6.30 18.59
N LEU A 81 13.98 -6.00 17.82
CA LEU A 81 13.23 -4.75 17.97
C LEU A 81 12.06 -4.97 18.92
N THR A 82 12.04 -4.23 20.02
CA THR A 82 10.94 -4.29 21.00
C THR A 82 10.53 -2.88 21.42
N SER A 83 9.29 -2.50 21.12
CA SER A 83 8.67 -1.28 21.66
C SER A 83 8.00 -1.58 23.00
N SER A 84 7.52 -0.54 23.67
CA SER A 84 6.72 -0.67 24.91
C SER A 84 5.49 -1.55 24.68
N PHE A 85 4.71 -1.27 23.64
CA PHE A 85 3.56 -2.07 23.22
C PHE A 85 3.92 -3.54 22.97
N LEU A 86 5.00 -3.80 22.22
CA LEU A 86 5.41 -5.17 21.91
C LEU A 86 5.74 -5.95 23.19
N ARG A 87 6.58 -5.36 24.06
CA ARG A 87 6.99 -5.98 25.31
C ARG A 87 5.81 -6.31 26.22
N GLU A 88 4.87 -5.38 26.39
CA GLU A 88 3.68 -5.58 27.22
C GLU A 88 2.74 -6.67 26.69
N ASN A 89 2.76 -6.90 25.37
CA ASN A 89 2.01 -8.00 24.75
C ASN A 89 2.84 -9.29 24.63
N GLY A 90 4.03 -9.36 25.24
CA GLY A 90 4.92 -10.51 25.14
C GLY A 90 5.39 -10.79 23.72
N LEU A 91 5.57 -9.75 22.90
CA LEU A 91 5.98 -9.82 21.51
C LEU A 91 7.33 -9.13 21.28
N CYS A 92 8.01 -9.52 20.21
CA CYS A 92 9.18 -8.83 19.71
C CYS A 92 9.38 -9.08 18.20
N PHE A 93 10.10 -8.20 17.53
CA PHE A 93 10.55 -8.43 16.17
C PHE A 93 11.97 -9.02 16.20
N ARG A 94 12.10 -10.29 15.82
CA ARG A 94 13.40 -10.97 15.71
C ARG A 94 13.91 -10.95 14.28
N PRO A 95 15.20 -10.67 14.07
CA PRO A 95 15.76 -10.74 12.73
C PRO A 95 15.73 -12.17 12.20
N ILE A 96 15.48 -12.31 10.90
CA ILE A 96 15.55 -13.60 10.19
C ILE A 96 16.69 -13.59 9.16
N ALA A 97 17.13 -14.78 8.77
CA ALA A 97 18.27 -14.95 7.86
C ALA A 97 17.97 -14.45 6.44
N ILE A 98 16.74 -14.66 5.96
CA ILE A 98 16.35 -14.33 4.59
C ILE A 98 15.91 -12.87 4.49
N ASP A 99 16.50 -12.14 3.56
CA ASP A 99 16.20 -10.75 3.24
C ASP A 99 15.01 -10.61 2.27
N TRP A 100 13.85 -11.15 2.65
CA TRP A 100 12.61 -11.03 1.90
C TRP A 100 12.27 -9.58 1.50
N LYS A 101 12.10 -9.34 0.20
CA LYS A 101 11.49 -8.14 -0.39
C LYS A 101 9.97 -8.27 -0.46
N PHE A 102 9.50 -9.44 -0.90
CA PHE A 102 8.10 -9.85 -0.91
C PHE A 102 8.03 -11.28 -0.39
N CYS A 103 7.03 -11.60 0.42
CA CYS A 103 6.82 -12.94 0.94
C CYS A 103 5.32 -13.24 1.05
N LEU A 104 4.87 -14.38 0.57
CA LEU A 104 3.49 -14.84 0.69
C LEU A 104 3.51 -16.25 1.27
N GLN A 105 2.50 -16.57 2.05
CA GLN A 105 2.33 -17.90 2.61
C GLN A 105 1.18 -18.60 1.91
N THR A 106 1.41 -19.81 1.43
CA THR A 106 0.39 -20.70 0.88
C THR A 106 -0.42 -21.35 2.00
N THR A 107 -1.55 -21.95 1.64
CA THR A 107 -2.45 -22.60 2.62
C THR A 107 -1.83 -23.82 3.30
N ASP A 108 -0.84 -24.45 2.67
CA ASP A 108 -0.03 -25.55 3.23
C ASP A 108 1.15 -25.06 4.11
N GLY A 109 1.31 -23.75 4.27
CA GLY A 109 2.30 -23.14 5.14
C GLY A 109 3.65 -22.82 4.48
N LEU A 110 3.86 -23.18 3.21
CA LEU A 110 5.08 -22.83 2.47
C LEU A 110 5.16 -21.32 2.22
N ARG A 111 6.36 -20.78 2.22
CA ARG A 111 6.62 -19.37 1.93
C ARG A 111 7.21 -19.21 0.55
N TRP A 112 6.62 -18.32 -0.23
CA TRP A 112 7.07 -17.95 -1.56
C TRP A 112 7.43 -16.48 -1.59
N GLY A 113 8.57 -16.12 -2.17
CA GLY A 113 9.00 -14.74 -2.12
C GLY A 113 10.18 -14.41 -3.00
N SER A 114 10.52 -13.13 -3.05
CA SER A 114 11.75 -12.63 -3.66
C SER A 114 12.61 -11.94 -2.63
N ARG A 115 13.92 -11.91 -2.86
CA ARG A 115 14.91 -11.34 -1.94
C ARG A 115 15.34 -9.95 -2.38
N PHE A 116 15.86 -9.14 -1.47
CA PHE A 116 16.49 -7.87 -1.85
C PHE A 116 17.82 -8.12 -2.58
N SER A 117 18.59 -9.13 -2.15
CA SER A 117 19.88 -9.51 -2.74
C SER A 117 19.78 -10.00 -4.18
N GLU A 118 18.68 -10.67 -4.51
CA GLU A 118 18.45 -11.33 -5.80
C GLU A 118 17.02 -11.00 -6.28
N PRO A 119 16.80 -9.76 -6.76
CA PRO A 119 15.46 -9.21 -6.94
C PRO A 119 14.68 -9.82 -8.11
N ASN A 120 15.34 -10.57 -8.99
CA ASN A 120 14.77 -11.30 -10.12
C ASN A 120 14.51 -12.79 -9.81
N ALA A 121 14.92 -13.27 -8.64
CA ALA A 121 14.78 -14.66 -8.23
C ALA A 121 13.58 -14.88 -7.31
N LEU A 122 12.89 -16.00 -7.52
CA LEU A 122 11.80 -16.50 -6.70
C LEU A 122 12.28 -17.70 -5.88
N TYR A 123 12.02 -17.66 -4.57
CA TYR A 123 12.39 -18.69 -3.62
C TYR A 123 11.17 -19.30 -2.95
N CYS A 124 11.34 -20.54 -2.49
CA CYS A 124 10.43 -21.23 -1.59
C CYS A 124 11.14 -21.55 -0.25
N SER A 125 10.42 -21.48 0.86
CA SER A 125 10.91 -21.82 2.21
C SER A 125 9.84 -22.56 3.00
N ASP A 126 10.17 -23.75 3.48
CA ASP A 126 9.39 -24.60 4.38
C ASP A 126 9.80 -24.41 5.86
N GLU A 127 11.08 -24.12 6.12
CA GLU A 127 11.69 -24.01 7.46
C GLU A 127 11.51 -22.65 8.14
N GLN A 128 10.29 -22.10 8.18
CA GLN A 128 10.06 -20.83 8.90
C GLN A 128 11.06 -19.72 8.53
N SER A 129 11.39 -19.56 7.25
CA SER A 129 12.37 -18.56 6.78
C SER A 129 13.80 -18.69 7.33
N GLN A 130 14.22 -19.89 7.76
CA GLN A 130 15.63 -20.15 8.10
C GLN A 130 16.49 -20.33 6.84
N SER A 131 15.97 -21.07 5.87
CA SER A 131 16.58 -21.29 4.57
C SER A 131 15.55 -21.08 3.45
N ALA A 132 16.03 -20.76 2.25
CA ALA A 132 15.20 -20.58 1.06
C ALA A 132 15.85 -21.28 -0.13
N THR A 133 15.09 -22.08 -0.85
CA THR A 133 15.52 -22.73 -2.08
C THR A 133 15.10 -21.88 -3.27
N LEU A 134 16.06 -21.61 -4.16
CA LEU A 134 15.77 -20.96 -5.45
C LEU A 134 14.86 -21.87 -6.28
N VAL A 135 13.73 -21.35 -6.73
CA VAL A 135 12.78 -22.08 -7.58
C VAL A 135 12.86 -21.62 -9.03
N HIS A 136 12.88 -20.31 -9.26
CA HIS A 136 12.86 -19.76 -10.61
C HIS A 136 13.59 -18.42 -10.65
N GLU A 137 14.29 -18.15 -11.75
CA GLU A 137 14.93 -16.86 -12.02
C GLU A 137 14.29 -16.22 -13.25
N PHE A 138 13.75 -15.02 -13.07
CA PHE A 138 13.17 -14.23 -14.15
C PHE A 138 14.27 -13.36 -14.80
N GLU A 139 14.08 -12.99 -16.06
CA GLU A 139 15.00 -12.08 -16.76
C GLU A 139 15.08 -10.68 -16.13
N HIS A 140 14.03 -10.29 -15.41
CA HIS A 140 13.89 -8.97 -14.80
C HIS A 140 13.44 -9.06 -13.33
N PRO A 141 13.66 -7.99 -12.54
CA PRO A 141 13.22 -7.94 -11.15
C PRO A 141 11.73 -8.21 -10.96
N ILE A 142 11.42 -9.05 -9.99
CA ILE A 142 10.05 -9.27 -9.51
C ILE A 142 9.55 -7.97 -8.86
N THR A 143 8.39 -7.50 -9.33
CA THR A 143 7.75 -6.27 -8.89
C THR A 143 6.52 -6.52 -8.02
N SER A 144 5.90 -7.71 -8.13
CA SER A 144 4.77 -8.10 -7.29
C SER A 144 4.52 -9.61 -7.31
N LEU A 145 3.79 -10.10 -6.30
CA LEU A 145 3.42 -11.50 -6.12
C LEU A 145 1.96 -11.60 -5.65
N PHE A 146 1.28 -12.68 -6.03
CA PHE A 146 -0.04 -13.05 -5.51
C PHE A 146 -0.21 -14.58 -5.51
N ILE A 147 -0.94 -15.12 -4.53
CA ILE A 147 -1.27 -16.54 -4.44
C ILE A 147 -2.79 -16.67 -4.36
N SER A 148 -3.38 -17.46 -5.25
CA SER A 148 -4.83 -17.76 -5.21
C SER A 148 -5.15 -18.81 -4.14
N ARG A 149 -6.43 -18.96 -3.80
CA ARG A 149 -6.92 -20.00 -2.87
C ARG A 149 -6.63 -21.43 -3.35
N GLN A 150 -6.44 -21.62 -4.66
CA GLN A 150 -6.02 -22.89 -5.25
C GLN A 150 -4.49 -23.06 -5.30
N ASN A 151 -3.76 -22.21 -4.58
CA ASN A 151 -2.30 -22.16 -4.53
C ASN A 151 -1.64 -21.96 -5.93
N ALA A 152 -2.33 -21.29 -6.86
CA ALA A 152 -1.69 -20.81 -8.08
C ALA A 152 -0.88 -19.55 -7.77
N LEU A 153 0.38 -19.53 -8.18
CA LEU A 153 1.29 -18.41 -7.94
C LEU A 153 1.35 -17.50 -9.16
N PHE A 154 1.13 -16.21 -8.92
CA PHE A 154 1.22 -15.15 -9.91
C PHE A 154 2.41 -14.26 -9.58
N VAL A 155 3.31 -14.08 -10.54
CA VAL A 155 4.53 -13.27 -10.41
C VAL A 155 4.53 -12.19 -11.48
N CYS A 156 4.69 -10.93 -11.09
CA CYS A 156 4.87 -9.84 -12.05
C CYS A 156 6.36 -9.55 -12.23
N SER A 157 6.82 -9.58 -13.48
CA SER A 157 8.17 -9.16 -13.87
C SER A 157 8.12 -8.49 -15.23
N ASN A 158 8.77 -7.32 -15.38
CA ASN A 158 8.83 -6.54 -16.62
C ASN A 158 7.48 -6.29 -17.32
N GLY A 159 6.42 -5.97 -16.55
CA GLY A 159 5.10 -5.73 -17.12
C GLY A 159 4.38 -6.98 -17.59
N ILE A 160 4.87 -8.18 -17.26
CA ILE A 160 4.24 -9.45 -17.60
C ILE A 160 3.90 -10.19 -16.31
N VAL A 161 2.67 -10.66 -16.21
CA VAL A 161 2.24 -11.59 -15.16
C VAL A 161 2.46 -13.00 -15.66
N TYR A 162 3.26 -13.74 -14.89
CA TYR A 162 3.52 -15.15 -15.05
C TYR A 162 2.69 -15.94 -14.05
N LYS A 163 2.24 -17.13 -14.44
CA LYS A 163 1.47 -18.04 -13.61
C LYS A 163 2.20 -19.38 -13.48
N SER A 164 2.17 -19.95 -12.28
CA SER A 164 2.50 -21.35 -12.04
C SER A 164 1.31 -22.05 -11.37
N ASP A 165 0.87 -23.16 -11.97
CA ASP A 165 -0.16 -24.04 -11.43
C ASP A 165 0.48 -25.03 -10.43
N HIS A 166 -0.14 -25.19 -9.26
CA HIS A 166 0.33 -26.13 -8.21
C HIS A 166 1.77 -25.91 -7.74
N GLN A 167 2.20 -24.64 -7.65
CA GLN A 167 3.55 -24.28 -7.18
C GLN A 167 4.67 -25.00 -7.96
N ARG A 168 4.43 -25.38 -9.21
CA ARG A 168 5.41 -26.04 -10.07
C ARG A 168 6.52 -25.06 -10.44
N VAL A 169 7.70 -25.60 -10.78
CA VAL A 169 8.89 -24.83 -11.16
C VAL A 169 8.72 -24.08 -12.50
N ALA A 170 7.70 -24.42 -13.30
CA ALA A 170 7.44 -23.82 -14.60
C ALA A 170 6.48 -22.63 -14.51
N PHE A 171 6.91 -21.47 -15.02
CA PHE A 171 6.13 -20.25 -15.12
C PHE A 171 5.76 -19.97 -16.57
N LYS A 172 4.46 -19.82 -16.85
CA LYS A 172 3.96 -19.41 -18.18
C LYS A 172 3.53 -17.94 -18.13
N PRO A 173 3.87 -17.10 -19.13
CA PRO A 173 3.32 -15.77 -19.23
C PRO A 173 1.81 -15.87 -19.53
N VAL A 174 0.97 -15.18 -18.75
CA VAL A 174 -0.50 -15.24 -18.91
C VAL A 174 -1.14 -13.88 -19.20
N LEU A 175 -0.48 -12.79 -18.82
CA LEU A 175 -0.99 -11.44 -19.05
C LEU A 175 0.16 -10.45 -19.28
N PRO A 176 0.31 -9.88 -20.48
CA PRO A 176 1.10 -8.68 -20.68
C PRO A 176 0.28 -7.44 -20.27
N PHE A 177 0.86 -6.58 -19.43
CA PHE A 177 0.31 -5.25 -19.16
C PHE A 177 0.58 -4.29 -20.33
N SER A 178 -0.01 -3.10 -20.24
CA SER A 178 0.13 -2.08 -21.27
C SER A 178 1.56 -1.47 -21.36
N SER A 179 2.44 -1.77 -20.41
CA SER A 179 3.85 -1.33 -20.41
C SER A 179 4.75 -2.26 -19.59
N SER A 180 6.05 -2.30 -19.94
CA SER A 180 7.07 -3.09 -19.24
C SER A 180 7.38 -2.64 -17.82
N ILE A 181 7.07 -1.40 -17.45
CA ILE A 181 7.23 -0.93 -16.07
C ILE A 181 5.99 -1.13 -15.21
N SER A 182 4.89 -1.61 -15.80
CA SER A 182 3.65 -1.83 -15.10
C SER A 182 3.74 -3.03 -14.16
N TYR A 183 2.97 -2.99 -13.10
CA TYR A 183 2.82 -4.07 -12.13
C TYR A 183 1.48 -3.93 -11.42
N PHE A 184 1.13 -4.86 -10.54
CA PHE A 184 0.02 -4.69 -9.61
C PHE A 184 0.57 -4.45 -8.20
N LEU A 185 -0.02 -3.52 -7.45
CA LEU A 185 0.49 -3.21 -6.10
C LEU A 185 0.43 -4.44 -5.19
N PHE A 186 1.56 -4.78 -4.55
CA PHE A 186 1.62 -5.88 -3.60
C PHE A 186 0.58 -5.69 -2.47
N ASN A 187 -0.09 -6.77 -2.07
CA ASN A 187 -1.21 -6.83 -1.10
C ASN A 187 -2.52 -6.12 -1.46
N ASN A 188 -2.53 -5.23 -2.46
CA ASN A 188 -3.65 -4.32 -2.70
C ASN A 188 -4.12 -4.24 -4.16
N GLY A 189 -3.33 -4.72 -5.12
CA GLY A 189 -3.58 -4.59 -6.55
C GLY A 189 -4.13 -5.84 -7.25
N MET A 190 -4.22 -6.97 -6.56
CA MET A 190 -4.79 -8.22 -7.07
C MET A 190 -5.67 -8.89 -6.00
N THR A 191 -6.78 -9.48 -6.42
CA THR A 191 -7.73 -10.14 -5.51
C THR A 191 -8.46 -11.29 -6.21
N GLU A 192 -9.02 -12.20 -5.41
CA GLU A 192 -9.85 -13.32 -5.87
C GLU A 192 -11.25 -13.20 -5.26
N LEU A 193 -12.28 -13.39 -6.08
CA LEU A 193 -13.68 -13.41 -5.66
C LEU A 193 -14.08 -14.79 -5.12
N PRO A 194 -15.20 -14.89 -4.38
CA PRO A 194 -15.68 -16.17 -3.85
C PRO A 194 -15.84 -17.28 -4.91
N ASP A 195 -16.21 -16.92 -6.14
CA ASP A 195 -16.39 -17.85 -7.26
C ASP A 195 -15.08 -18.26 -7.97
N GLY A 196 -13.94 -17.72 -7.54
CA GLY A 196 -12.63 -17.98 -8.14
C GLY A 196 -12.23 -16.98 -9.24
N THR A 197 -13.08 -16.01 -9.56
CA THR A 197 -12.72 -14.92 -10.49
C THR A 197 -11.56 -14.11 -9.92
N LEU A 198 -10.51 -13.90 -10.71
CA LEU A 198 -9.36 -13.08 -10.36
C LEU A 198 -9.51 -11.68 -10.94
N LEU A 199 -9.08 -10.66 -10.19
CA LEU A 199 -9.01 -9.29 -10.68
C LEU A 199 -7.63 -8.68 -10.40
N ILE A 200 -7.14 -7.90 -11.36
CA ILE A 200 -5.88 -7.17 -11.27
C ILE A 200 -6.11 -5.71 -11.67
N GLY A 201 -5.67 -4.77 -10.84
CA GLY A 201 -5.53 -3.37 -11.20
C GLY A 201 -4.11 -3.05 -11.65
N GLU A 202 -3.95 -2.52 -12.86
CA GLU A 202 -2.64 -2.11 -13.35
C GLU A 202 -2.16 -0.82 -12.66
N TYR A 203 -0.91 -0.88 -12.20
CA TYR A 203 -0.17 0.19 -11.54
C TYR A 203 1.11 0.51 -12.31
N GLY A 204 1.41 1.79 -12.47
CA GLY A 204 2.64 2.24 -13.13
C GLY A 204 2.69 3.76 -13.24
N SER A 205 3.89 4.30 -13.46
CA SER A 205 4.08 5.75 -13.57
C SER A 205 4.96 6.07 -14.76
N ILE A 206 4.34 6.34 -15.91
CA ILE A 206 5.05 6.63 -17.16
C ILE A 206 4.74 8.05 -17.60
N TRP A 207 5.78 8.86 -17.67
CA TRP A 207 5.70 10.21 -18.23
C TRP A 207 6.17 10.17 -19.69
N GLN A 208 5.23 10.25 -20.64
CA GLN A 208 5.54 10.28 -22.07
C GLN A 208 5.38 11.70 -22.60
N GLY A 209 6.50 12.35 -22.92
CA GLY A 209 6.51 13.72 -23.44
C GLY A 209 5.96 14.73 -22.44
N GLN A 210 4.69 15.13 -22.62
CA GLN A 210 4.01 16.16 -21.81
C GLN A 210 2.83 15.63 -20.98
N THR A 211 2.52 14.33 -21.07
CA THR A 211 1.36 13.72 -20.42
C THR A 211 1.72 12.41 -19.74
N TRP A 212 0.95 12.05 -18.72
CA TRP A 212 1.00 10.71 -18.14
C TRP A 212 0.38 9.71 -19.13
N GLN A 213 1.05 8.57 -19.35
CA GLN A 213 0.39 7.44 -20.00
C GLN A 213 -0.67 6.90 -19.05
N ASN A 214 -1.85 6.60 -19.60
CA ASN A 214 -2.95 6.06 -18.84
C ASN A 214 -2.88 4.54 -18.81
N LEU A 215 -2.75 3.99 -17.61
CA LEU A 215 -2.60 2.58 -17.26
C LEU A 215 -3.74 2.13 -16.34
N ALA A 216 -4.86 2.86 -16.30
CA ALA A 216 -5.99 2.55 -15.42
C ALA A 216 -6.86 1.40 -15.97
N PHE A 217 -6.21 0.30 -16.33
CA PHE A 217 -6.84 -0.93 -16.82
C PHE A 217 -7.15 -1.87 -15.66
N LEU A 218 -8.38 -2.37 -15.64
CA LEU A 218 -8.79 -3.47 -14.76
C LEU A 218 -8.81 -4.75 -15.60
N TYR A 219 -8.06 -5.76 -15.17
CA TYR A 219 -8.04 -7.07 -15.79
C TYR A 219 -8.83 -8.05 -14.92
N PHE A 220 -9.51 -9.00 -15.55
CA PHE A 220 -10.17 -10.09 -14.83
C PHE A 220 -10.08 -11.42 -15.57
N SER A 221 -10.12 -12.51 -14.83
CA SER A 221 -10.04 -13.88 -15.34
C SER A 221 -11.01 -14.78 -14.60
N THR A 222 -11.77 -15.59 -15.33
CA THR A 222 -12.73 -16.56 -14.80
C THR A 222 -12.29 -18.01 -14.99
N ASP A 223 -11.09 -18.24 -15.55
CA ASP A 223 -10.53 -19.56 -15.84
C ASP A 223 -9.25 -19.84 -15.03
N GLY A 224 -9.19 -19.26 -13.82
CA GLY A 224 -8.05 -19.44 -12.92
C GLY A 224 -6.79 -18.71 -13.38
N GLY A 225 -6.91 -17.66 -14.20
CA GLY A 225 -5.80 -16.81 -14.61
C GLY A 225 -5.09 -17.26 -15.89
N ASP A 226 -5.69 -18.15 -16.68
CA ASP A 226 -5.12 -18.62 -17.95
C ASP A 226 -5.43 -17.65 -19.10
N ARG A 227 -6.62 -17.03 -19.07
CA ARG A 227 -7.02 -15.97 -20.01
C ARG A 227 -7.53 -14.77 -19.22
N TRP A 228 -7.25 -13.59 -19.76
CA TRP A 228 -7.57 -12.33 -19.13
C TRP A 228 -8.37 -11.44 -20.07
N GLU A 229 -9.45 -10.88 -19.55
CA GLU A 229 -10.20 -9.81 -20.17
C GLU A 229 -9.72 -8.47 -19.60
N MET A 230 -9.67 -7.46 -20.47
CA MET A 230 -9.21 -6.10 -20.11
C MET A 230 -10.40 -5.14 -20.16
N SER A 231 -10.53 -4.31 -19.12
CA SER A 231 -11.48 -3.20 -19.07
C SER A 231 -10.78 -1.86 -18.93
N ASP A 232 -11.17 -0.92 -19.78
CA ASP A 232 -10.75 0.48 -19.79
C ASP A 232 -11.78 1.42 -19.12
N PHE A 233 -12.74 0.90 -18.34
CA PHE A 233 -13.89 1.70 -17.92
C PHE A 233 -13.48 2.94 -17.12
N LEU A 234 -12.42 2.87 -16.32
CA LEU A 234 -11.86 4.02 -15.58
C LEU A 234 -11.29 5.08 -16.52
N ILE A 235 -10.62 4.65 -17.60
CA ILE A 235 -10.11 5.53 -18.66
C ILE A 235 -11.27 6.27 -19.33
N ARG A 236 -12.35 5.56 -19.67
CA ARG A 236 -13.60 6.16 -20.19
C ARG A 236 -14.26 7.10 -19.20
N GLN A 237 -14.05 6.88 -17.89
CA GLN A 237 -14.47 7.81 -16.85
C GLN A 237 -13.49 8.97 -16.65
N GLY A 238 -12.34 9.03 -17.33
CA GLY A 238 -11.37 10.14 -17.26
C GLY A 238 -10.34 10.03 -16.11
N VAL A 239 -10.15 8.84 -15.55
CA VAL A 239 -8.93 8.54 -14.77
C VAL A 239 -7.73 8.61 -15.72
N ASN A 240 -6.58 9.11 -15.28
CA ASN A 240 -5.45 9.40 -16.19
C ASN A 240 -4.13 8.68 -15.86
N LYS A 241 -4.09 7.83 -14.84
CA LYS A 241 -2.85 7.19 -14.41
C LYS A 241 -2.98 5.70 -14.25
N HIS A 242 -3.55 5.23 -13.15
CA HIS A 242 -3.49 3.81 -12.80
C HIS A 242 -4.47 3.50 -11.66
N ILE A 243 -4.50 2.24 -11.23
CA ILE A 243 -5.34 1.73 -10.14
C ILE A 243 -4.48 1.52 -8.88
N HIS A 244 -4.85 2.14 -7.76
CA HIS A 244 -4.12 1.99 -6.48
C HIS A 244 -4.57 0.77 -5.68
N LEU A 245 -5.82 0.34 -5.85
CA LEU A 245 -6.39 -0.73 -5.05
C LEU A 245 -7.46 -1.47 -5.85
N VAL A 246 -7.44 -2.80 -5.79
CA VAL A 246 -8.52 -3.70 -6.19
C VAL A 246 -8.54 -4.84 -5.17
N LYS A 247 -9.54 -4.83 -4.29
CA LYS A 247 -9.62 -5.82 -3.20
C LYS A 247 -11.06 -6.24 -2.95
N TYR A 248 -11.29 -7.54 -2.89
CA TYR A 248 -12.54 -8.10 -2.40
C TYR A 248 -12.60 -7.97 -0.88
N SER A 249 -13.75 -7.50 -0.38
CA SER A 249 -14.08 -7.50 1.03
C SER A 249 -15.10 -8.60 1.32
N SER A 250 -14.72 -9.56 2.16
CA SER A 250 -15.61 -10.61 2.64
C SER A 250 -16.73 -10.03 3.53
N VAL A 251 -16.41 -9.01 4.32
CA VAL A 251 -17.34 -8.37 5.26
C VAL A 251 -18.40 -7.55 4.51
N LEU A 252 -17.98 -6.76 3.52
CA LEU A 252 -18.91 -5.99 2.71
C LEU A 252 -19.53 -6.81 1.58
N LYS A 253 -19.00 -8.00 1.26
CA LYS A 253 -19.35 -8.81 0.08
C LYS A 253 -19.29 -7.97 -1.19
N ALA A 254 -18.17 -7.30 -1.39
CA ALA A 254 -18.02 -6.33 -2.46
C ALA A 254 -16.57 -6.18 -2.88
N ILE A 255 -16.36 -5.83 -4.15
CA ILE A 255 -15.07 -5.39 -4.66
C ILE A 255 -14.95 -3.90 -4.39
N LEU A 256 -13.83 -3.49 -3.80
CA LEU A 256 -13.45 -2.10 -3.61
C LEU A 256 -12.30 -1.78 -4.55
N LEU A 257 -12.40 -0.63 -5.22
CA LEU A 257 -11.41 -0.18 -6.17
C LEU A 257 -11.09 1.30 -5.98
N THR A 258 -9.83 1.68 -6.06
CA THR A 258 -9.42 3.08 -6.05
C THR A 258 -8.56 3.44 -7.25
N ASP A 259 -8.83 4.59 -7.83
CA ASP A 259 -8.01 5.14 -8.92
C ASP A 259 -6.98 6.16 -8.43
N GLY A 260 -5.93 6.30 -9.24
CA GLY A 260 -4.76 7.11 -8.95
C GLY A 260 -4.83 8.54 -9.46
N ASP A 261 -4.22 9.40 -8.65
CA ASP A 261 -3.68 10.73 -8.93
C ASP A 261 -4.57 11.91 -9.35
N ASN A 262 -5.33 11.88 -10.44
CA ASN A 262 -6.07 13.09 -10.85
C ASN A 262 -7.43 13.22 -10.15
N LYS A 263 -8.10 12.09 -9.91
CA LYS A 263 -9.43 12.05 -9.30
C LYS A 263 -9.40 11.49 -7.89
N LYS A 264 -8.56 10.47 -7.64
CA LYS A 264 -8.42 9.79 -6.35
C LYS A 264 -9.80 9.38 -5.83
N GLN A 265 -10.49 8.51 -6.57
CA GLN A 265 -11.84 8.07 -6.24
C GLN A 265 -11.86 6.69 -5.56
N LEU A 266 -13.01 6.37 -4.95
CA LEU A 266 -13.35 5.06 -4.42
C LEU A 266 -14.58 4.54 -5.17
N TRP A 267 -14.49 3.31 -5.64
CA TRP A 267 -15.52 2.55 -6.34
C TRP A 267 -15.88 1.30 -5.55
N ILE A 268 -17.13 0.87 -5.67
CA ILE A 268 -17.61 -0.39 -5.09
C ILE A 268 -18.41 -1.17 -6.12
N ASN A 269 -18.22 -2.49 -6.16
CA ASN A 269 -19.06 -3.41 -6.91
C ASN A 269 -19.60 -4.50 -5.96
N ARG A 270 -20.89 -4.40 -5.63
CA ARG A 270 -21.59 -5.39 -4.78
C ARG A 270 -22.23 -6.52 -5.59
N ALA A 271 -22.41 -6.32 -6.89
CA ALA A 271 -22.99 -7.32 -7.77
C ALA A 271 -22.01 -8.45 -8.06
N LEU A 272 -20.70 -8.16 -7.93
CA LEU A 272 -19.61 -9.06 -8.34
C LEU A 272 -19.74 -9.45 -9.83
N ALA A 273 -20.39 -8.59 -10.62
CA ALA A 273 -20.70 -8.75 -12.03
C ALA A 273 -20.46 -7.42 -12.78
N ASP A 274 -20.54 -7.46 -14.10
CA ASP A 274 -20.32 -6.32 -15.00
C ASP A 274 -19.07 -5.49 -14.65
N LEU A 275 -17.92 -6.14 -14.70
CA LEU A 275 -16.63 -5.53 -14.37
C LEU A 275 -16.17 -4.47 -15.39
N THR A 276 -16.90 -4.33 -16.50
CA THR A 276 -16.50 -3.54 -17.66
C THR A 276 -17.15 -2.16 -17.77
N GLN A 277 -18.08 -1.81 -16.89
CA GLN A 277 -18.84 -0.57 -17.00
C GLN A 277 -19.27 0.02 -15.65
N LYS A 278 -19.39 1.35 -15.63
CA LYS A 278 -20.07 2.07 -14.56
C LYS A 278 -21.57 1.88 -14.70
N THR A 279 -22.24 1.63 -13.59
CA THR A 279 -23.70 1.48 -13.58
C THR A 279 -24.35 2.50 -12.64
N ALA A 280 -25.58 2.88 -12.95
CA ALA A 280 -26.38 3.72 -12.06
C ALA A 280 -27.02 2.90 -10.93
N SER A 281 -27.25 1.60 -11.17
CA SER A 281 -27.86 0.70 -10.21
C SER A 281 -26.80 0.03 -9.32
N PRO A 282 -26.94 0.05 -7.99
CA PRO A 282 -26.03 -0.64 -7.08
C PRO A 282 -26.05 -2.17 -7.22
N LYS A 283 -26.98 -2.73 -8.00
CA LYS A 283 -27.17 -4.18 -8.19
C LYS A 283 -26.50 -4.75 -9.44
N THR A 284 -25.95 -3.92 -10.30
CA THR A 284 -25.50 -4.37 -11.63
C THR A 284 -23.99 -4.29 -11.83
N GLY A 285 -23.29 -3.32 -11.24
CA GLY A 285 -21.83 -3.25 -11.42
C GLY A 285 -21.17 -2.14 -10.61
N TRP A 286 -20.18 -1.46 -11.20
CA TRP A 286 -19.39 -0.43 -10.52
C TRP A 286 -20.22 0.81 -10.14
N ARG A 287 -20.15 1.18 -8.86
CA ARG A 287 -20.73 2.39 -8.29
C ARG A 287 -19.63 3.27 -7.71
N LEU A 288 -19.66 4.55 -8.07
CA LEU A 288 -18.76 5.56 -7.53
C LEU A 288 -19.21 6.00 -6.12
N LEU A 289 -18.30 5.95 -5.14
CA LEU A 289 -18.57 6.36 -3.75
C LEU A 289 -18.07 7.77 -3.46
N THR A 290 -16.87 8.13 -3.92
CA THR A 290 -16.29 9.46 -3.69
C THR A 290 -16.12 10.20 -5.00
N ARG A 291 -16.90 11.27 -5.20
CA ARG A 291 -16.86 12.05 -6.43
C ARG A 291 -15.75 13.09 -6.40
N TYR A 292 -15.46 13.65 -5.23
CA TYR A 292 -14.53 14.75 -5.06
C TYR A 292 -13.34 14.36 -4.21
N HIS A 293 -12.16 14.88 -4.57
CA HIS A 293 -10.90 14.63 -3.87
C HIS A 293 -10.97 14.96 -2.35
N HIS A 294 -11.63 16.06 -1.97
CA HIS A 294 -11.80 16.44 -0.56
C HIS A 294 -12.68 15.47 0.25
N GLN A 295 -13.47 14.61 -0.42
CA GLN A 295 -14.24 13.51 0.19
C GLN A 295 -13.38 12.28 0.51
N THR A 296 -12.05 12.43 0.43
CA THR A 296 -11.04 11.44 0.80
C THR A 296 -11.16 10.14 0.01
N GLY A 297 -10.74 10.10 -1.25
CA GLY A 297 -10.52 8.85 -2.00
C GLY A 297 -9.05 8.71 -2.43
N GLY A 298 -8.70 7.70 -3.24
CA GLY A 298 -7.30 7.43 -3.59
C GLY A 298 -6.55 6.81 -2.41
N TYR A 299 -6.86 5.55 -2.15
CA TYR A 299 -6.25 4.74 -1.11
C TYR A 299 -5.30 3.75 -1.73
N THR A 300 -4.13 3.54 -1.11
CA THR A 300 -3.14 2.54 -1.51
C THR A 300 -3.18 1.29 -0.63
N ALA A 301 -3.92 1.35 0.48
CA ALA A 301 -3.99 0.28 1.45
C ALA A 301 -5.44 0.04 1.91
N MET A 302 -5.78 -1.24 2.12
CA MET A 302 -7.04 -1.66 2.72
C MET A 302 -6.85 -2.90 3.60
N ALA A 303 -7.51 -2.89 4.76
CA ALA A 303 -7.65 -4.04 5.65
C ALA A 303 -9.10 -4.21 6.09
N GLU A 304 -9.52 -5.46 6.30
CA GLU A 304 -10.84 -5.76 6.87
C GLU A 304 -10.78 -5.71 8.39
N THR A 305 -11.83 -5.19 9.00
CA THR A 305 -12.12 -5.34 10.44
C THR A 305 -13.24 -6.36 10.61
N GLY A 306 -13.55 -6.78 11.83
CA GLY A 306 -14.69 -7.67 12.08
C GLY A 306 -16.06 -7.09 11.65
N GLU A 307 -16.16 -5.79 11.42
CA GLU A 307 -17.43 -5.09 11.16
C GLU A 307 -17.41 -4.23 9.89
N GLY A 308 -16.28 -4.13 9.19
CA GLY A 308 -16.15 -3.25 8.03
C GLY A 308 -14.76 -3.28 7.43
N VAL A 309 -14.34 -2.16 6.86
CA VAL A 309 -13.03 -2.01 6.23
C VAL A 309 -12.38 -0.69 6.64
N LEU A 310 -11.06 -0.71 6.74
CA LEU A 310 -10.21 0.46 6.88
C LEU A 310 -9.44 0.70 5.60
N PHE A 311 -9.30 1.98 5.24
CA PHE A 311 -8.49 2.45 4.13
C PHE A 311 -7.39 3.38 4.61
N GLY A 312 -6.24 3.28 3.95
CA GLY A 312 -5.11 4.19 4.12
C GLY A 312 -4.98 5.14 2.92
N SER A 313 -5.01 6.45 3.16
CA SER A 313 -4.89 7.44 2.07
C SER A 313 -3.48 7.58 1.52
N ASP A 314 -3.41 7.91 0.24
CA ASP A 314 -2.19 8.28 -0.47
C ASP A 314 -2.19 9.76 -0.84
N TYR A 315 -1.77 10.63 0.09
CA TYR A 315 -1.56 12.06 -0.19
C TYR A 315 -0.13 12.43 0.19
N LEU A 316 0.82 12.16 -0.70
CA LEU A 316 2.23 12.48 -0.49
C LEU A 316 2.41 13.98 -0.25
N GLY A 317 2.89 14.35 0.96
CA GLY A 317 3.04 15.75 1.37
C GLY A 317 1.73 16.46 1.73
N GLY A 318 0.58 15.81 1.55
CA GLY A 318 -0.74 16.27 1.99
C GLY A 318 -1.08 15.83 3.42
N THR A 319 -2.30 16.12 3.87
CA THR A 319 -2.85 15.54 5.11
C THR A 319 -3.36 14.14 4.80
N ASN A 320 -2.91 13.13 5.55
CA ASN A 320 -3.31 11.73 5.39
C ASN A 320 -4.32 11.28 6.45
N PHE A 321 -5.09 10.25 6.08
CA PHE A 321 -6.23 9.77 6.83
C PHE A 321 -6.27 8.24 6.88
N ILE A 322 -6.84 7.73 7.97
CA ILE A 322 -7.45 6.41 8.04
C ILE A 322 -8.95 6.62 7.83
N VAL A 323 -9.54 5.90 6.88
CA VAL A 323 -10.98 6.00 6.58
C VAL A 323 -11.65 4.66 6.83
N GLN A 324 -12.71 4.66 7.62
CA GLN A 324 -13.48 3.48 7.96
C GLN A 324 -14.84 3.48 7.27
N THR A 325 -15.33 2.30 6.88
CA THR A 325 -16.73 2.10 6.50
C THR A 325 -17.22 0.72 6.86
N HIS A 326 -18.48 0.66 7.32
CA HIS A 326 -19.18 -0.58 7.64
C HIS A 326 -20.13 -1.04 6.53
N ASP A 327 -20.47 -0.13 5.61
CA ASP A 327 -21.54 -0.37 4.63
C ASP A 327 -21.20 0.12 3.21
N GLY A 328 -20.03 0.75 3.01
CA GLY A 328 -19.68 1.39 1.74
C GLY A 328 -20.62 2.55 1.36
N LYS A 329 -21.27 3.18 2.34
CA LYS A 329 -22.09 4.39 2.18
C LYS A 329 -21.60 5.50 3.08
N ARG A 330 -21.34 5.20 4.36
CA ARG A 330 -20.79 6.16 5.33
C ARG A 330 -19.28 5.95 5.45
N LEU A 331 -18.53 7.02 5.21
CA LEU A 331 -17.07 7.03 5.33
C LEU A 331 -16.69 7.89 6.54
N GLU A 332 -16.11 7.26 7.55
CA GLU A 332 -15.60 7.93 8.74
C GLU A 332 -14.10 8.16 8.61
N LYS A 333 -13.68 9.42 8.47
CA LYS A 333 -12.27 9.76 8.30
C LYS A 333 -11.64 10.25 9.60
N ARG A 334 -10.45 9.72 9.90
CA ARG A 334 -9.58 10.14 11.00
C ARG A 334 -8.23 10.57 10.46
N VAL A 335 -7.78 11.75 10.84
CA VAL A 335 -6.52 12.37 10.42
C VAL A 335 -5.35 11.73 11.16
N LEU A 336 -4.27 11.41 10.46
CA LEU A 336 -2.98 11.12 11.09
C LEU A 336 -2.43 12.40 11.74
N PRO A 337 -2.13 12.43 13.05
CA PRO A 337 -1.59 13.62 13.70
C PRO A 337 -0.15 13.89 13.25
N ASP A 338 0.32 15.12 13.46
CA ASP A 338 1.75 15.41 13.36
C ASP A 338 2.52 14.56 14.40
N PRO A 339 3.74 14.06 14.07
CA PRO A 339 4.52 14.32 12.87
C PRO A 339 4.19 13.42 11.65
N TYR A 340 3.25 12.49 11.74
CA TYR A 340 2.97 11.49 10.69
C TYR A 340 1.94 11.95 9.64
N ARG A 341 1.30 13.10 9.86
CA ARG A 341 0.24 13.64 9.00
C ARG A 341 0.58 13.65 7.50
N ARG A 342 1.85 13.89 7.18
CA ARG A 342 2.37 14.01 5.81
C ARG A 342 2.82 12.69 5.19
N SER A 343 2.56 11.58 5.87
CA SER A 343 2.98 10.23 5.47
C SER A 343 1.77 9.44 4.97
N PRO A 344 1.69 9.19 3.65
CA PRO A 344 0.78 8.20 3.08
C PRO A 344 0.79 6.87 3.81
N VAL A 345 -0.35 6.21 3.85
CA VAL A 345 -0.47 4.85 4.39
C VAL A 345 -0.29 3.86 3.24
N MET A 346 0.92 3.33 3.12
CA MET A 346 1.37 2.58 1.95
C MET A 346 0.86 1.14 1.94
N ASN A 347 0.67 0.54 3.11
CA ASN A 347 0.20 -0.85 3.20
C ASN A 347 -0.55 -1.07 4.52
N MET A 348 -1.48 -2.02 4.50
CA MET A 348 -2.21 -2.52 5.66
C MET A 348 -2.37 -4.03 5.55
N VAL A 349 -2.14 -4.75 6.65
CA VAL A 349 -2.30 -6.20 6.72
C VAL A 349 -3.04 -6.59 7.99
N CYS A 350 -3.88 -7.62 7.87
CA CYS A 350 -4.56 -8.23 9.02
C CYS A 350 -3.70 -9.37 9.54
N ARG A 351 -3.53 -9.47 10.86
CA ARG A 351 -2.83 -10.55 11.55
C ARG A 351 -3.76 -11.14 12.58
N GLN A 352 -3.83 -12.47 12.67
CA GLN A 352 -4.55 -13.11 13.77
C GLN A 352 -3.63 -13.28 14.98
N SER A 353 -3.99 -12.68 16.11
CA SER A 353 -3.31 -12.87 17.39
C SER A 353 -4.20 -13.64 18.38
N PRO A 354 -3.67 -14.10 19.52
CA PRO A 354 -4.48 -14.75 20.55
C PRO A 354 -5.63 -13.87 21.08
N SER A 355 -5.50 -12.54 21.03
CA SER A 355 -6.53 -11.60 21.47
C SER A 355 -7.54 -11.22 20.39
N GLY A 356 -7.33 -11.67 19.14
CA GLY A 356 -8.23 -11.42 18.01
C GLY A 356 -7.50 -10.93 16.76
N THR A 357 -8.24 -10.30 15.86
CA THR A 357 -7.66 -9.75 14.63
C THR A 357 -7.03 -8.39 14.90
N GLU A 358 -5.76 -8.27 14.53
CA GLU A 358 -5.00 -7.02 14.56
C GLU A 358 -4.83 -6.47 13.16
N ILE A 359 -4.79 -5.15 13.02
CA ILE A 359 -4.48 -4.50 11.75
C ILE A 359 -3.19 -3.71 11.91
N TRP A 360 -2.22 -4.05 11.07
CA TRP A 360 -0.91 -3.42 11.02
C TRP A 360 -0.84 -2.52 9.79
N ALA A 361 -0.43 -1.27 9.99
CA ALA A 361 -0.34 -0.28 8.92
C ALA A 361 1.07 0.32 8.86
N ALA A 362 1.56 0.55 7.65
CA ALA A 362 2.81 1.25 7.39
C ALA A 362 2.53 2.60 6.74
N SER A 363 2.90 3.69 7.41
CA SER A 363 2.94 5.01 6.82
C SER A 363 4.37 5.42 6.50
N TYR A 364 4.56 6.09 5.36
CA TYR A 364 5.89 6.42 4.85
C TYR A 364 5.93 7.79 4.17
N SER A 365 6.95 8.58 4.48
CA SER A 365 7.25 9.84 3.79
C SER A 365 8.75 10.06 3.70
N CYS A 366 9.26 10.27 2.48
CA CYS A 366 10.65 10.65 2.22
C CYS A 366 10.84 12.14 1.96
N LEU A 367 9.83 12.97 2.27
CA LEU A 367 9.86 14.39 1.91
C LEU A 367 10.71 15.26 2.84
N SER A 368 10.81 14.87 4.12
CA SER A 368 11.54 15.62 5.14
C SER A 368 11.73 14.79 6.40
N GLU A 369 12.86 14.98 7.08
CA GLU A 369 13.14 14.41 8.42
C GLU A 369 12.05 14.78 9.46
N LYS A 370 11.33 15.89 9.26
CA LYS A 370 10.24 16.33 10.14
C LYS A 370 8.94 15.55 9.92
N ALA A 371 8.76 14.96 8.74
CA ALA A 371 7.61 14.13 8.42
C ALA A 371 7.96 12.68 8.76
N ARG A 372 7.78 12.29 10.03
CA ARG A 372 8.13 10.94 10.47
C ARG A 372 7.22 9.89 9.84
N SER A 373 7.78 8.70 9.66
CA SER A 373 7.11 7.50 9.19
C SER A 373 6.83 6.56 10.35
N LEU A 374 5.84 5.66 10.20
CA LEU A 374 5.29 4.89 11.32
C LEU A 374 4.86 3.48 10.90
N ILE A 375 5.27 2.46 11.65
CA ILE A 375 4.53 1.20 11.76
C ILE A 375 3.61 1.31 12.97
N MET A 376 2.31 1.11 12.76
CA MET A 376 1.29 1.16 13.80
C MET A 376 0.37 -0.05 13.75
N CYS A 377 -0.21 -0.38 14.90
CA CYS A 377 -1.10 -1.52 15.06
C CYS A 377 -2.40 -1.10 15.77
N THR A 378 -3.54 -1.62 15.35
CA THR A 378 -4.81 -1.53 16.08
C THR A 378 -5.32 -2.93 16.40
N GLN A 379 -5.85 -3.10 17.61
CA GLN A 379 -6.47 -4.34 18.10
C GLN A 379 -7.99 -4.17 18.31
N ASP A 380 -8.54 -2.98 18.00
CA ASP A 380 -9.93 -2.61 18.28
C ASP A 380 -10.68 -2.09 17.03
N GLY A 381 -10.22 -2.52 15.85
CA GLY A 381 -10.84 -2.16 14.58
C GLY A 381 -10.60 -0.72 14.16
N GLY A 382 -9.52 -0.09 14.65
CA GLY A 382 -9.10 1.27 14.28
C GLY A 382 -9.61 2.37 15.21
N LYS A 383 -10.25 2.03 16.33
CA LYS A 383 -10.71 3.01 17.34
C LYS A 383 -9.51 3.66 18.04
N THR A 384 -8.50 2.85 18.38
CA THR A 384 -7.20 3.28 18.89
C THR A 384 -6.06 2.61 18.15
N TRP A 385 -4.90 3.26 18.15
CA TRP A 385 -3.69 2.82 17.47
C TRP A 385 -2.50 2.82 18.41
N ASN A 386 -1.66 1.80 18.32
CA ASN A 386 -0.38 1.70 19.00
C ASN A 386 0.72 2.15 18.05
N ARG A 387 1.61 3.04 18.51
CA ARG A 387 2.84 3.36 17.80
C ARG A 387 3.83 2.23 18.05
N VAL A 388 4.29 1.57 16.99
CA VAL A 388 5.19 0.41 17.13
C VAL A 388 6.62 0.80 16.76
N LEU A 389 6.85 1.28 15.53
CA LEU A 389 8.16 1.70 15.05
C LEU A 389 8.08 3.09 14.42
N GLU A 390 8.93 4.01 14.83
CA GLU A 390 9.00 5.38 14.34
C GLU A 390 10.33 5.65 13.66
N PHE A 391 10.32 6.16 12.43
CA PHE A 391 11.55 6.29 11.64
C PHE A 391 11.55 7.52 10.73
N ASP A 392 12.75 7.93 10.32
CA ASP A 392 12.95 9.01 9.34
C ASP A 392 12.91 8.42 7.93
N GLY A 393 11.84 8.71 7.19
CA GLY A 393 11.65 8.14 5.85
C GLY A 393 12.63 8.66 4.79
N THR A 394 13.42 9.70 5.10
CA THR A 394 14.52 10.18 4.25
C THR A 394 15.79 9.32 4.39
N LYS A 395 15.93 8.61 5.51
CA LYS A 395 17.09 7.76 5.83
C LYS A 395 16.77 6.29 5.72
N GLN A 396 15.51 5.94 5.99
CA GLN A 396 15.06 4.58 6.19
C GLN A 396 13.73 4.31 5.51
N GLN A 397 13.46 3.04 5.25
CA GLN A 397 12.13 2.59 4.87
C GLN A 397 11.78 1.30 5.58
N VAL A 398 10.67 1.31 6.31
CA VAL A 398 10.08 0.10 6.89
C VAL A 398 8.87 -0.30 6.07
N ARG A 399 8.82 -1.57 5.63
CA ARG A 399 7.73 -2.14 4.83
C ARG A 399 7.16 -3.38 5.51
N LEU A 400 5.86 -3.60 5.34
CA LEU A 400 5.21 -4.89 5.59
C LEU A 400 5.51 -5.77 4.36
N VAL A 401 6.25 -6.86 4.55
CA VAL A 401 6.73 -7.68 3.41
C VAL A 401 5.87 -8.89 3.13
N ASN A 402 4.96 -9.25 4.04
CA ASN A 402 4.02 -10.32 3.82
C ASN A 402 2.56 -9.86 3.68
N ALA A 403 1.78 -10.64 2.93
CA ALA A 403 0.33 -10.69 3.05
C ALA A 403 0.02 -11.94 3.87
N PRO A 404 -0.37 -11.82 5.14
CA PRO A 404 -0.81 -12.96 5.92
C PRO A 404 -1.99 -13.61 5.18
N ALA A 405 -1.94 -14.92 4.98
CA ALA A 405 -3.12 -15.68 4.60
C ALA A 405 -4.22 -15.46 5.64
N ASP A 406 -5.50 -15.61 5.27
CA ASP A 406 -6.60 -15.48 6.23
C ASP A 406 -6.34 -16.37 7.46
N GLY A 407 -6.28 -15.75 8.64
CA GLY A 407 -5.99 -16.43 9.90
C GLY A 407 -4.51 -16.64 10.24
N SER A 408 -3.56 -16.21 9.40
CA SER A 408 -2.13 -16.29 9.74
C SER A 408 -1.77 -15.28 10.83
N GLY A 409 -1.02 -15.75 11.83
CA GLY A 409 -0.46 -14.92 12.91
C GLY A 409 0.92 -14.35 12.59
N GLU A 410 1.46 -14.61 11.39
CA GLU A 410 2.79 -14.15 11.00
C GLU A 410 2.76 -12.70 10.48
N LEU A 411 3.71 -11.90 10.96
CA LEU A 411 3.99 -10.57 10.44
C LEU A 411 5.49 -10.43 10.19
N LEU A 412 5.84 -10.08 8.95
CA LEU A 412 7.19 -9.80 8.55
C LEU A 412 7.33 -8.33 8.17
N ILE A 413 8.40 -7.70 8.64
CA ILE A 413 8.77 -6.34 8.24
C ILE A 413 10.18 -6.33 7.67
N SER A 414 10.43 -5.51 6.65
CA SER A 414 11.79 -5.16 6.23
C SER A 414 12.12 -3.75 6.68
N VAL A 415 13.32 -3.55 7.21
CA VAL A 415 13.93 -2.25 7.41
C VAL A 415 15.02 -2.09 6.35
N THR A 416 14.92 -1.05 5.54
CA THR A 416 15.95 -0.64 4.57
C THR A 416 16.59 0.64 5.05
N ASP A 417 17.90 0.62 5.27
CA ASP A 417 18.71 1.82 5.50
C ASP A 417 19.30 2.28 4.17
N PHE A 418 19.03 3.52 3.75
CA PHE A 418 19.53 4.03 2.47
C PHE A 418 21.02 4.38 2.50
N GLY A 419 21.58 4.57 3.71
CA GLY A 419 22.98 4.95 3.89
C GLY A 419 23.36 6.29 3.25
N SER A 420 24.62 6.68 3.38
CA SER A 420 25.16 7.87 2.68
C SER A 420 25.61 7.56 1.25
N ASN A 421 25.79 6.27 0.91
CA ASN A 421 26.22 5.80 -0.40
C ASN A 421 25.02 5.14 -1.11
N PRO A 422 24.62 5.58 -2.31
CA PRO A 422 23.48 5.01 -3.05
C PRO A 422 23.55 3.49 -3.27
N ASN A 423 24.77 2.93 -3.38
CA ASN A 423 24.99 1.49 -3.57
C ASN A 423 25.15 0.72 -2.24
N GLY A 424 25.07 1.41 -1.10
CA GLY A 424 25.28 0.85 0.23
C GLY A 424 23.99 0.57 1.00
N GLN A 425 22.85 0.38 0.30
CA GLN A 425 21.59 0.07 0.95
C GLN A 425 21.71 -1.22 1.75
N ARG A 426 21.23 -1.20 2.98
CA ARG A 426 21.21 -2.39 3.85
C ARG A 426 19.78 -2.77 4.11
N HIS A 427 19.47 -4.05 3.90
CA HIS A 427 18.14 -4.61 4.12
C HIS A 427 18.21 -5.62 5.26
N ARG A 428 17.29 -5.50 6.21
CA ARG A 428 17.11 -6.50 7.26
C ARG A 428 15.63 -6.81 7.42
N VAL A 429 15.31 -8.09 7.53
CA VAL A 429 13.94 -8.55 7.72
C VAL A 429 13.77 -9.08 9.13
N TYR A 430 12.64 -8.76 9.73
CA TYR A 430 12.27 -9.17 11.06
C TYR A 430 10.91 -9.87 11.03
N ARG A 431 10.77 -10.89 11.87
CA ARG A 431 9.51 -11.56 12.15
C ARG A 431 9.00 -11.17 13.52
N LEU A 432 7.70 -10.90 13.61
CA LEU A 432 7.01 -10.74 14.89
C LEU A 432 6.81 -12.12 15.55
N GLU A 433 7.38 -12.31 16.73
CA GLU A 433 7.32 -13.57 17.48
C GLU A 433 7.05 -13.31 18.97
N PRO A 434 6.63 -14.33 19.74
CA PRO A 434 6.60 -14.26 21.20
C PRO A 434 8.00 -13.97 21.79
N SER A 435 8.03 -13.11 22.80
CA SER A 435 9.21 -12.87 23.63
C SER A 435 9.39 -14.04 24.59
N LEU A 436 10.57 -14.67 24.59
CA LEU A 436 10.89 -15.83 25.44
C LEU A 436 11.08 -15.47 26.93
N ASN A 437 10.95 -14.20 27.29
CA ASN A 437 11.27 -13.67 28.62
C ASN A 437 10.02 -13.41 29.50
N HIS A 438 8.89 -14.09 29.23
CA HIS A 438 7.66 -13.98 30.01
C HIS A 438 7.14 -15.32 30.49
#